data_AF-A0A0R3FNL4-F1
#
_entry.id   AF-A0A0R3FNL4-F1
#
_cell.length_a   1.000
_cell.length_b   1.000
_cell.length_c   1.000
_cell.angle_alpha   90.00
_cell.angle_beta   90.00
_cell.angle_gamma   90.00
#
_symmetry.space_group_name_H-M   'P 1'
#
loop_
_entity.id
_entity.type
_entity.pdbx_description
1 polymer ?
#
loop_
_entity_poly.entity_id
_entity_poly.type
_entity_poly.pdbx_seq_one_letter_code
_entity_poly.pdbx_strand_id
1 'polypeptide(L)'
;MDRQLHRRDIGSSLMSWQEFRVFLENLGDKSALFRARHPRTWAWDLNVDLLCAILFTLQGANWQRAGGRGAKPKQVKRPSDEGPSIDPTVPMAVRKQRHDDEIARRRAMRDKKRGRKSQMIPRGVSVG
;
A
#
# COMPACT_ATOMS: atom_id res chain seq x y z
N MET A 1 -22.72 -28.39 20.82
CA MET A 1 -23.19 -28.88 19.51
C MET A 1 -22.62 -27.95 18.46
N ASP A 2 -21.62 -28.39 17.71
CA ASP A 2 -21.08 -27.61 16.58
C ASP A 2 -22.00 -27.82 15.37
N ARG A 3 -22.91 -26.86 15.16
CA ARG A 3 -23.77 -26.85 13.98
C ARG A 3 -22.99 -26.20 12.84
N GLN A 4 -22.69 -26.98 11.79
CA GLN A 4 -22.06 -26.43 10.59
C GLN A 4 -23.06 -25.55 9.85
N LEU A 5 -22.79 -24.24 9.83
CA LEU A 5 -23.57 -23.26 9.06
C LEU A 5 -23.03 -23.18 7.63
N HIS A 6 -23.93 -23.23 6.65
CA HIS A 6 -23.61 -23.02 5.24
C HIS A 6 -24.08 -21.64 4.76
N ARG A 7 -23.52 -21.17 3.64
CA ARG A 7 -23.90 -19.88 3.03
C ARG A 7 -25.40 -19.76 2.74
N ARG A 8 -26.07 -20.88 2.42
CA ARG A 8 -27.51 -20.93 2.12
C ARG A 8 -28.41 -20.73 3.36
N ASP A 9 -27.86 -20.86 4.56
CA ASP A 9 -28.62 -20.77 5.80
C ASP A 9 -28.79 -19.30 6.27
N ILE A 10 -28.10 -18.36 5.62
CA ILE A 10 -28.19 -16.93 5.91
C ILE A 10 -29.57 -16.41 5.49
N GLY A 11 -30.26 -15.73 6.43
CA GLY A 11 -31.62 -15.25 6.25
C GLY A 11 -32.69 -16.32 6.46
N SER A 12 -32.31 -17.53 6.90
CA SER A 12 -33.24 -18.60 7.27
C SER A 12 -33.53 -18.60 8.77
N SER A 13 -34.40 -19.51 9.23
CA SER A 13 -34.63 -19.75 10.66
C SER A 13 -33.41 -20.33 11.40
N LEU A 14 -32.38 -20.80 10.69
CA LEU A 14 -31.13 -21.28 11.27
C LEU A 14 -30.12 -20.16 11.53
N MET A 15 -30.18 -19.08 10.74
CA MET A 15 -29.35 -17.89 10.91
C MET A 15 -30.07 -16.70 10.28
N SER A 16 -30.71 -15.89 11.11
CA SER A 16 -31.37 -14.67 10.69
C SER A 16 -30.37 -13.63 10.17
N TRP A 17 -30.85 -12.64 9.43
CA TRP A 17 -30.03 -11.51 8.99
C TRP A 17 -29.46 -10.70 10.16
N GLN A 18 -30.18 -10.63 11.27
CA GLN A 18 -29.71 -9.94 12.47
C GLN A 18 -28.57 -10.71 13.14
N GLU A 19 -28.67 -12.02 13.26
CA GLU A 19 -27.57 -12.87 13.77
C GLU A 19 -26.36 -12.83 12.85
N PHE A 20 -26.57 -12.85 11.53
CA PHE A 20 -25.47 -12.71 10.57
C PHE A 20 -24.78 -11.35 10.68
N ARG A 21 -25.54 -10.27 10.88
CA ARG A 21 -24.96 -8.95 11.14
C ARG A 21 -24.11 -8.96 12.40
N VAL A 22 -24.63 -9.47 13.52
CA VAL A 22 -23.90 -9.58 14.79
C VAL A 22 -22.63 -10.41 14.61
N PHE A 23 -22.71 -11.51 13.86
CA PHE A 23 -21.54 -12.34 13.54
C PHE A 23 -20.47 -11.54 12.79
N LEU A 24 -20.84 -10.79 11.74
CA LEU A 24 -19.89 -9.97 10.97
C LEU A 24 -19.28 -8.84 11.80
N GLU A 25 -20.06 -8.21 12.68
CA GLU A 25 -19.60 -7.12 13.56
C GLU A 25 -18.64 -7.61 14.65
N ASN A 26 -18.71 -8.90 15.03
CA ASN A 26 -17.84 -9.52 16.02
C ASN A 26 -16.69 -10.35 15.42
N LEU A 27 -16.49 -10.30 14.10
CA LEU A 27 -15.33 -10.95 13.48
C LEU A 27 -14.04 -10.27 13.92
N GLY A 28 -13.07 -11.07 14.37
CA GLY A 28 -11.75 -10.59 14.77
C GLY A 28 -10.91 -10.04 13.61
N ASP A 29 -9.79 -9.43 13.97
CA ASP A 29 -8.76 -8.88 13.08
C ASP A 29 -8.10 -9.92 12.15
N LYS A 30 -8.11 -11.19 12.52
CA LYS A 30 -7.61 -12.31 11.68
C LYS A 30 -8.62 -12.82 10.65
N SER A 31 -9.83 -12.27 10.63
CA SER A 31 -10.90 -12.71 9.72
C SER A 31 -10.61 -12.37 8.26
N ALA A 32 -11.19 -13.14 7.33
CA ALA A 32 -11.10 -12.83 5.91
C ALA A 32 -11.73 -11.47 5.56
N LEU A 33 -12.80 -11.08 6.27
CA LEU A 33 -13.43 -9.76 6.12
C LEU A 33 -12.46 -8.64 6.50
N PHE A 34 -11.76 -8.78 7.62
CA PHE A 34 -10.79 -7.78 8.06
C PHE A 34 -9.66 -7.62 7.03
N ARG A 35 -9.10 -8.71 6.53
CA ARG A 35 -8.07 -8.67 5.46
C ARG A 35 -8.55 -7.99 4.19
N ALA A 36 -9.81 -8.20 3.81
CA ALA A 36 -10.39 -7.57 2.63
C ALA A 36 -10.58 -6.05 2.82
N ARG A 37 -10.94 -5.60 4.03
CA ARG A 37 -11.11 -4.17 4.36
C ARG A 37 -9.79 -3.44 4.60
N HIS A 38 -8.78 -4.15 5.10
CA HIS A 38 -7.50 -3.58 5.52
C HIS A 38 -6.32 -4.20 4.74
N PRO A 39 -6.31 -4.14 3.40
CA PRO A 39 -5.37 -4.91 2.59
C PRO A 39 -3.90 -4.54 2.82
N ARG A 40 -3.61 -3.33 3.31
CA ARG A 40 -2.24 -2.89 3.58
C ARG A 40 -1.82 -3.06 5.03
N THR A 41 -2.78 -3.10 5.97
CA THR A 41 -2.47 -3.09 7.42
C THR A 41 -2.82 -4.39 8.13
N TRP A 42 -3.54 -5.32 7.51
CA TRP A 42 -4.02 -6.54 8.18
C TRP A 42 -2.91 -7.43 8.74
N ALA A 43 -1.76 -7.48 8.06
CA ALA A 43 -0.61 -8.27 8.49
C ALA A 43 0.20 -7.57 9.59
N TRP A 44 -0.12 -6.32 9.90
CA TRP A 44 0.55 -5.52 10.90
C TRP A 44 -0.17 -5.66 12.23
N ASP A 45 0.33 -6.60 13.04
CA ASP A 45 -0.18 -6.90 14.38
C ASP A 45 0.71 -6.29 15.47
N LEU A 46 0.33 -6.52 16.74
CA LEU A 46 1.08 -6.05 17.90
C LEU A 46 2.54 -6.53 17.90
N ASN A 47 2.82 -7.74 17.40
CA ASN A 47 4.17 -8.26 17.35
C ASN A 47 5.03 -7.46 16.37
N VAL A 48 4.48 -7.10 15.21
CA VAL A 48 5.17 -6.23 14.25
C VAL A 48 5.47 -4.87 14.86
N ASP A 49 4.53 -4.27 15.60
CA ASP A 49 4.75 -3.00 16.29
C ASP A 49 5.87 -3.09 17.34
N LEU A 50 5.86 -4.14 18.16
CA LEU A 50 6.89 -4.37 19.18
C LEU A 50 8.26 -4.61 18.55
N LEU A 51 8.34 -5.40 17.47
CA LEU A 51 9.58 -5.64 16.74
C LEU A 51 10.12 -4.35 16.11
N CYS A 52 9.26 -3.50 15.55
CA CYS A 52 9.66 -2.20 15.02
C CYS A 52 10.22 -1.28 16.11
N ALA A 53 9.60 -1.27 17.29
CA ALA A 53 10.05 -0.49 18.45
C ALA A 53 11.40 -0.98 18.99
N ILE A 54 11.58 -2.31 19.11
CA ILE A 54 12.85 -2.93 19.53
C ILE A 54 13.95 -2.60 18.53
N LEU A 55 13.70 -2.79 17.23
CA LEU A 55 14.66 -2.47 16.17
C LEU A 55 15.10 -1.00 16.24
N PHE A 56 14.14 -0.08 16.36
CA PHE A 56 14.45 1.35 16.44
C PHE A 56 15.27 1.70 17.69
N THR A 57 14.93 1.11 18.84
CA THR A 57 15.68 1.28 20.09
C THR A 57 17.12 0.79 19.95
N LEU A 58 17.34 -0.39 19.36
CA LEU A 58 18.67 -0.94 19.15
C LEU A 58 19.51 -0.10 18.18
N GLN A 59 18.91 0.35 17.08
CA GLN A 59 19.57 1.25 16.14
C GLN A 59 19.93 2.57 16.80
N GLY A 60 19.03 3.15 17.60
CA GLY A 60 19.26 4.37 18.36
C GLY A 60 20.42 4.24 19.35
N ALA A 61 20.44 3.15 20.12
CA ALA A 61 21.52 2.85 21.05
C ALA A 61 22.87 2.68 20.35
N ASN A 62 22.90 1.99 19.20
CA ASN A 62 24.12 1.84 18.39
C ASN A 62 24.60 3.19 17.83
N TRP A 63 23.69 4.02 17.33
CA TRP A 63 24.02 5.35 16.82
C TRP A 63 24.58 6.27 17.92
N GLN A 64 24.00 6.25 19.12
CA GLN A 64 24.53 6.95 20.29
C GLN A 64 25.92 6.45 20.67
N ARG A 65 26.12 5.14 20.76
CA ARG A 65 27.44 4.53 21.05
C ARG A 65 28.50 4.87 20.01
N ALA A 66 28.11 5.07 18.75
CA ALA A 66 29.00 5.50 17.68
C ALA A 66 29.35 7.01 17.73
N GLY A 67 28.86 7.75 18.73
CA GLY A 67 29.04 9.20 18.87
C GLY A 67 28.17 10.00 17.90
N GLY A 68 27.03 9.45 17.48
CA GLY A 68 26.12 10.10 16.53
C GLY A 68 26.61 10.09 15.07
N ARG A 69 27.61 9.26 14.75
CA ARG A 69 28.14 9.15 13.38
C ARG A 69 27.20 8.34 12.48
N GLY A 70 27.10 8.76 11.22
CA GLY A 70 26.27 8.13 10.20
C GLY A 70 24.82 8.60 10.22
N ALA A 71 23.97 7.92 9.45
CA ALA A 71 22.57 8.28 9.31
C ALA A 71 21.80 8.02 10.63
N LYS A 72 21.09 9.03 11.12
CA LYS A 72 20.20 8.87 12.27
C LYS A 72 19.12 7.82 11.94
N PRO A 73 18.91 6.82 12.82
CA PRO A 73 17.87 5.82 12.62
C PRO A 73 16.49 6.45 12.42
N LYS A 74 15.66 5.80 11.61
CA LYS A 74 14.27 6.18 11.37
C LYS A 74 13.37 5.03 11.79
N GLN A 75 12.33 5.35 12.55
CA GLN A 75 11.34 4.37 12.96
C GLN A 75 10.59 3.84 11.74
N VAL A 76 10.45 2.51 11.68
CA VAL A 76 9.58 1.85 10.69
C VAL A 76 8.14 2.21 11.05
N LYS A 77 7.42 2.80 10.10
CA LYS A 77 6.04 3.25 10.30
C LYS A 77 5.07 2.19 9.80
N ARG A 78 3.95 2.06 10.50
CA ARG A 78 2.81 1.27 10.04
C ARG A 78 2.31 1.81 8.69
N PRO A 79 2.00 0.94 7.72
CA PRO A 79 1.27 1.33 6.52
C PRO A 79 -0.06 1.96 6.89
N SER A 80 -0.57 2.87 6.07
CA SER A 80 -1.94 3.37 6.22
C SER A 80 -2.83 2.72 5.17
N ASP A 81 -4.06 2.37 5.54
CA ASP A 81 -5.12 2.03 4.60
C ASP A 81 -5.80 3.27 4.01
N GLU A 82 -5.50 4.47 4.52
CA GLU A 82 -5.97 5.73 3.94
C GLU A 82 -5.24 6.02 2.62
N GLY A 83 -5.94 6.70 1.71
CA GLY A 83 -5.33 7.21 0.48
C GLY A 83 -4.20 8.21 0.79
N PRO A 84 -3.37 8.56 -0.22
CA PRO A 84 -2.35 9.59 -0.03
C PRO A 84 -3.00 10.87 0.51
N SER A 85 -2.45 11.39 1.62
CA SER A 85 -2.93 12.63 2.23
C SER A 85 -2.79 13.77 1.23
N ILE A 86 -3.92 14.41 0.93
CA ILE A 86 -4.03 15.54 0.01
C ILE A 86 -3.82 16.80 0.85
N ASP A 87 -2.69 17.50 0.69
CA ASP A 87 -2.40 18.76 1.40
C ASP A 87 -3.50 19.83 1.15
N PRO A 88 -4.39 20.14 2.09
CA PRO A 88 -5.56 20.97 1.81
C PRO A 88 -5.20 22.40 1.38
N THR A 89 -3.97 22.86 1.66
CA THR A 89 -3.50 24.21 1.35
C THR A 89 -3.23 24.43 -0.14
N VAL A 90 -3.04 23.34 -0.90
CA VAL A 90 -2.76 23.44 -2.35
C VAL A 90 -4.09 23.43 -3.12
N PRO A 91 -4.41 24.48 -3.90
CA PRO A 91 -5.62 24.49 -4.71
C PRO A 91 -5.68 23.30 -5.68
N MET A 92 -6.86 22.71 -5.87
CA MET A 92 -7.07 21.57 -6.79
C MET A 92 -6.54 21.83 -8.19
N ALA A 93 -6.70 23.06 -8.71
CA ALA A 93 -6.20 23.45 -10.02
C ALA A 93 -4.68 23.26 -10.15
N VAL A 94 -3.91 23.66 -9.13
CA VAL A 94 -2.44 23.54 -9.12
C VAL A 94 -2.02 22.07 -9.11
N ARG A 95 -2.75 21.20 -8.41
CA ARG A 95 -2.45 19.75 -8.37
C ARG A 95 -2.72 19.09 -9.71
N LYS A 96 -3.87 19.42 -10.32
CA LYS A 96 -4.23 18.92 -11.65
C LYS A 96 -3.17 19.33 -12.66
N GLN A 97 -2.74 20.59 -12.64
CA GLN A 97 -1.68 21.08 -13.53
C GLN A 97 -0.37 20.31 -13.32
N ARG A 98 0.10 20.14 -12.07
CA ARG A 98 1.32 19.34 -11.79
C ARG A 98 1.22 17.89 -12.29
N HIS A 99 0.05 17.28 -12.16
CA HIS A 99 -0.19 15.92 -12.66
C HIS A 99 -0.15 15.87 -14.20
N ASP A 100 -0.82 16.82 -14.85
CA ASP A 100 -0.86 16.93 -16.31
C ASP A 100 0.56 17.19 -16.87
N ASP A 101 1.34 18.05 -16.22
CA ASP A 101 2.75 18.34 -16.55
C ASP A 101 3.64 17.08 -16.40
N GLU A 102 3.46 16.31 -15.33
CA GLU A 102 4.20 15.06 -15.11
C GLU A 102 3.85 14.00 -16.17
N ILE A 103 2.57 13.89 -16.55
CA ILE A 103 2.15 13.01 -17.65
C ILE A 103 2.78 13.47 -18.97
N ALA A 104 2.76 14.77 -19.27
CA ALA A 104 3.38 15.33 -20.47
C ALA A 104 4.89 15.04 -20.51
N ARG A 105 5.58 15.22 -19.38
CA ARG A 105 7.01 14.90 -19.23
C ARG A 105 7.31 13.42 -19.50
N ARG A 106 6.50 12.51 -18.94
CA ARG A 106 6.65 11.06 -19.17
C ARG A 106 6.42 10.68 -20.62
N ARG A 107 5.43 11.31 -21.29
CA ARG A 107 5.17 11.11 -22.72
C ARG A 107 6.36 11.57 -23.57
N ALA A 108 6.86 12.78 -23.33
CA ALA A 108 8.03 13.32 -24.04
C ALA A 108 9.29 12.45 -23.87
N MET A 109 9.55 11.95 -22.65
CA MET A 109 10.66 11.03 -22.39
C MET A 109 10.51 9.70 -23.13
N ARG A 110 9.29 9.15 -23.18
CA ARG A 110 9.00 7.92 -23.94
C ARG A 110 9.21 8.13 -25.43
N ASP A 111 8.76 9.25 -25.98
CA ASP A 111 8.88 9.55 -27.41
C ASP A 111 10.34 9.78 -27.81
N LYS A 112 11.13 10.48 -26.98
CA LYS A 112 12.59 10.62 -27.15
C LYS A 112 13.30 9.26 -27.14
N LYS A 113 12.88 8.34 -26.25
CA LYS A 113 13.43 6.96 -26.18
C LYS A 113 13.06 6.12 -27.40
N ARG A 114 11.84 6.26 -27.94
CA ARG A 114 11.42 5.58 -29.19
C ARG A 114 12.15 6.13 -30.41
N GLY A 115 12.30 7.45 -30.52
CA GLY A 115 13.07 8.09 -31.61
C GLY A 115 14.53 7.65 -31.61
N ARG A 116 15.17 7.57 -30.44
CA ARG A 116 16.55 7.08 -30.30
C ARG A 116 16.70 5.60 -30.68
N LYS A 117 15.71 4.75 -30.38
CA LYS A 117 15.69 3.35 -30.85
C LYS A 117 15.52 3.25 -32.37
N SER A 118 14.69 4.10 -32.97
CA SER A 118 14.47 4.14 -34.43
C SER A 118 15.74 4.51 -35.22
N GLN A 119 16.57 5.41 -34.67
CA GLN A 119 17.86 5.77 -35.27
C GLN A 119 18.95 4.70 -35.11
N MET A 120 18.85 3.79 -34.12
CA MET A 120 19.85 2.73 -33.89
C MET A 120 19.62 1.46 -34.72
N ILE A 121 18.49 1.33 -35.43
CA ILE A 121 18.27 0.21 -36.35
C ILE A 121 18.82 0.63 -37.72
N PRO A 122 19.95 0.08 -38.19
CA PRO A 122 20.42 0.37 -39.53
C PRO A 122 19.36 -0.13 -40.52
N ARG A 123 18.91 0.76 -41.41
CA ARG A 123 18.06 0.36 -42.54
C ARG A 123 18.86 -0.65 -43.35
N GLY A 124 18.43 -1.91 -43.32
CA GLY A 124 19.01 -2.99 -44.08
C GLY A 124 19.12 -2.60 -45.56
N VAL A 125 20.30 -2.89 -46.09
CA VAL A 125 20.74 -2.69 -47.47
C VAL A 125 19.69 -3.24 -48.44
N SER A 126 19.25 -2.40 -49.38
CA SER A 126 18.57 -2.86 -50.59
C SER A 126 19.59 -3.56 -51.48
N VAL A 127 19.41 -4.85 -51.74
CA VAL A 127 20.16 -5.58 -52.76
C VAL A 127 19.16 -6.07 -53.79
N GLY A 128 19.36 -5.62 -55.03
CA GLY A 128 19.06 -6.32 -56.29
C GLY A 128 17.63 -6.73 -56.54
#